data_AF-A0A139SWB3-F1
#
_entry.id   AF-A0A139SWB3-F1
#
_cell.length_a   1.000
_cell.length_b   1.000
_cell.length_c   1.000
_cell.angle_alpha   90.00
_cell.angle_beta   90.00
_cell.angle_gamma   90.00
#
_symmetry.space_group_name_H-M   'P 1'
#
loop_
_entity.id
_entity.type
_entity.pdbx_description
1 polymer ?
#
loop_
_entity_poly.entity_id
_entity_poly.type
_entity_poly.pdbx_seq_one_letter_code
_entity_poly.pdbx_strand_id
1 'polypeptide(L)'
;MEDLSGWKLSFSIAYRCTDFIAIYKKFLRYPSDREYVISFSIPIPDNTQAPYGMPPAVDGRIGYFHPGRSNSSHLLNPEYDQYDNLDQYILAAVIKAIDLGFTKGFTCYGKKIKFQDL
;
A
#
# COMPACT_ATOMS: atom_id res chain seq x y z
N MET A 1 13.19 23.31 -7.97
CA MET A 1 12.86 21.91 -7.67
C MET A 1 13.80 21.48 -6.57
N GLU A 2 13.30 21.21 -5.36
CA GLU A 2 14.13 20.65 -4.31
C GLU A 2 14.08 19.13 -4.47
N ASP A 3 15.24 18.52 -4.73
CA ASP A 3 15.48 17.11 -4.46
C ASP A 3 15.13 16.82 -2.99
N LEU A 4 15.04 15.55 -2.59
CA LEU A 4 14.83 15.13 -1.20
C LEU A 4 16.00 15.53 -0.27
N SER A 5 16.86 16.48 -0.66
CA SER A 5 18.03 16.96 0.07
C SER A 5 18.98 15.81 0.47
N GLY A 6 19.14 14.85 -0.45
CA GLY A 6 19.91 13.63 -0.22
C GLY A 6 19.23 12.59 0.66
N TRP A 7 17.92 12.73 0.95
CA TRP A 7 17.12 11.67 1.56
C TRP A 7 16.59 10.70 0.52
N LYS A 8 16.39 9.45 0.93
CA LYS A 8 15.78 8.39 0.13
C LYS A 8 14.31 8.23 0.50
N LEU A 9 13.52 7.84 -0.49
CA LEU A 9 12.13 7.43 -0.29
C LEU A 9 12.00 5.95 -0.61
N SER A 10 11.49 5.20 0.35
CA SER A 10 11.28 3.76 0.26
C SER A 10 9.82 3.42 0.52
N PHE A 11 9.35 2.35 -0.13
CA PHE A 11 8.02 1.81 0.06
C PHE A 11 8.10 0.49 0.81
N SER A 12 7.40 0.38 1.93
CA SER A 12 7.26 -0.85 2.68
C SER A 12 5.87 -1.43 2.42
N ILE A 13 5.83 -2.50 1.65
CA ILE A 13 4.57 -3.17 1.28
C ILE A 13 4.38 -4.37 2.20
N ALA A 14 3.25 -4.41 2.89
CA ALA A 14 2.83 -5.56 3.67
C ALA A 14 1.64 -6.25 2.98
N TYR A 15 1.81 -7.51 2.64
CA TYR A 15 0.72 -8.38 2.18
C TYR A 15 -0.05 -8.91 3.39
N ARG A 16 -1.36 -8.65 3.48
CA ARG A 16 -2.15 -8.94 4.68
C ARG A 16 -3.53 -9.52 4.36
N CYS A 17 -4.13 -10.16 5.35
CA CYS A 17 -5.57 -10.39 5.37
C CYS A 17 -6.25 -9.05 5.78
N THR A 18 -6.74 -8.30 4.80
CA THR A 18 -7.42 -7.01 4.98
C THR A 18 -8.47 -6.82 3.87
N ASP A 19 -9.35 -5.84 4.02
CA ASP A 19 -10.46 -5.52 3.12
C ASP A 19 -10.10 -4.48 2.06
N PHE A 20 -9.06 -3.66 2.30
CA PHE A 20 -8.67 -2.58 1.40
C PHE A 20 -7.17 -2.53 1.16
N ILE A 21 -6.78 -2.06 -0.02
CA ILE A 21 -5.42 -1.54 -0.22
C ILE A 21 -5.33 -0.25 0.60
N ALA A 22 -4.44 -0.22 1.59
CA ALA A 22 -4.31 0.89 2.53
C ALA A 22 -2.97 1.61 2.35
N ILE A 23 -3.03 2.90 2.06
CA ILE A 23 -1.89 3.80 1.97
C ILE A 23 -1.83 4.61 3.26
N TYR A 24 -0.84 4.35 4.11
CA TYR A 24 -0.75 5.03 5.40
C TYR A 24 -0.42 6.50 5.21
N LYS A 25 -1.14 7.38 5.91
CA LYS A 25 -0.94 8.85 5.83
C LYS A 25 0.33 9.32 6.53
N LYS A 26 0.89 8.48 7.41
CA LYS A 26 2.10 8.77 8.20
C LYS A 26 3.29 8.00 7.65
N PHE A 27 4.45 8.65 7.69
CA PHE A 27 5.74 8.06 7.32
C PHE A 27 6.47 7.55 8.54
N LEU A 28 7.27 6.51 8.33
CA LEU A 28 8.39 6.21 9.21
C LEU A 28 9.61 6.97 8.70
N ARG A 29 10.46 7.39 9.64
CA ARG A 29 11.68 8.14 9.35
C ARG A 29 12.86 7.47 10.03
N TYR A 30 13.92 7.29 9.27
CA TYR A 30 15.20 6.77 9.75
C TYR A 30 16.28 7.83 9.50
N PRO A 31 16.50 8.77 10.45
CA PRO A 31 17.43 9.88 10.26
C PRO A 31 18.89 9.45 10.06
N SER A 32 19.30 8.34 10.68
CA SER A 32 20.62 7.72 10.50
C SER A 32 20.91 7.42 9.03
N ASP A 33 19.90 6.91 8.33
CA ASP A 33 19.99 6.40 6.96
C ASP A 33 19.51 7.43 5.93
N ARG A 34 19.05 8.60 6.41
CA ARG A 34 18.38 9.64 5.62
C ARG A 34 17.25 9.04 4.80
N GLU A 35 16.39 8.24 5.41
CA GLU A 35 15.32 7.50 4.73
C GLU A 35 13.93 7.87 5.25
N TYR A 36 13.00 8.05 4.31
CA TYR A 36 11.56 8.06 4.55
C TYR A 36 10.95 6.75 4.05
N VAL A 37 10.11 6.13 4.87
CA VAL A 37 9.39 4.92 4.50
C VAL A 37 7.90 5.19 4.49
N ILE A 38 7.30 4.94 3.33
CA ILE A 38 5.86 4.92 3.12
C ILE A 38 5.38 3.49 3.28
N SER A 39 4.50 3.24 4.24
CA SER A 39 3.90 1.92 4.39
C SER A 39 2.64 1.79 3.54
N PHE A 40 2.49 0.62 2.93
CA PHE A 40 1.27 0.16 2.28
C PHE A 40 0.83 -1.18 2.88
N SER A 41 -0.47 -1.41 2.93
CA SER A 41 -1.05 -2.73 3.13
C SER A 41 -1.78 -3.13 1.86
N ILE A 42 -1.45 -4.29 1.30
CA ILE A 42 -2.13 -4.84 0.13
C ILE A 42 -2.82 -6.13 0.56
N PRO A 43 -4.14 -6.24 0.36
CA PRO A 43 -4.84 -7.46 0.73
C PRO A 43 -4.51 -8.58 -0.23
N ILE A 44 -4.34 -9.80 0.28
CA ILE A 44 -4.25 -11.00 -0.55
C ILE A 44 -5.64 -11.67 -0.53
N PRO A 45 -6.27 -11.93 -1.69
CA PRO A 45 -7.58 -12.56 -1.71
C PRO A 45 -7.48 -14.02 -1.24
N ASP A 46 -8.52 -14.49 -0.58
CA ASP A 46 -8.75 -15.93 -0.44
C ASP A 46 -9.48 -16.51 -1.67
N ASN A 47 -9.58 -17.83 -1.73
CA ASN A 47 -10.22 -18.55 -2.83
C ASN A 47 -11.74 -18.32 -2.97
N THR A 48 -12.38 -17.63 -2.02
CA THR A 48 -13.78 -17.19 -2.12
C THR A 48 -13.90 -15.80 -2.76
N GLN A 49 -12.84 -14.99 -2.69
CA GLN A 49 -12.79 -13.63 -3.23
C GLN A 49 -12.27 -13.59 -4.67
N ALA A 50 -11.37 -14.51 -5.05
CA ALA A 50 -10.83 -14.59 -6.39
C ALA A 50 -10.41 -16.04 -6.76
N PRO A 51 -10.50 -16.44 -8.04
CA PRO A 51 -10.03 -17.77 -8.49
C PRO A 51 -8.55 -18.04 -8.22
N TYR A 52 -7.74 -16.97 -8.16
CA TYR A 52 -6.31 -17.02 -7.86
C TYR A 52 -5.98 -16.77 -6.37
N GLY A 53 -7.00 -16.73 -5.52
CA GLY A 53 -6.85 -16.47 -4.09
C GLY A 53 -6.21 -17.62 -3.32
N MET A 54 -5.61 -17.28 -2.18
CA MET A 54 -4.95 -18.25 -1.31
C MET A 54 -5.97 -19.20 -0.70
N PRO A 55 -5.70 -20.52 -0.67
CA PRO A 55 -6.54 -21.43 0.08
C PRO A 55 -6.42 -21.12 1.58
N PRO A 56 -7.52 -21.25 2.35
CA PRO A 56 -7.46 -21.07 3.80
C PRO A 56 -6.58 -22.15 4.45
N ALA A 57 -6.00 -21.82 5.60
CA ALA A 57 -5.34 -22.80 6.45
C ALA A 57 -6.36 -23.74 7.13
N VAL A 58 -5.88 -24.68 7.95
CA VAL A 58 -6.71 -25.68 8.66
C VAL A 58 -7.80 -25.02 9.53
N ASP A 59 -7.54 -23.81 10.03
CA ASP A 59 -8.48 -23.03 10.85
C ASP A 59 -9.50 -22.22 10.01
N GLY A 60 -9.49 -22.39 8.69
CA GLY A 60 -10.38 -21.71 7.76
C GLY A 60 -9.98 -20.26 7.43
N ARG A 61 -8.78 -19.81 7.82
CA ARG A 61 -8.34 -18.42 7.64
C ARG A 61 -7.07 -18.35 6.79
N ILE A 62 -6.93 -17.27 6.02
CA ILE A 62 -5.67 -16.93 5.33
C ILE A 62 -4.70 -16.11 6.19
N GLY A 63 -5.13 -15.68 7.38
CA GLY A 63 -4.33 -14.92 8.33
C GLY A 63 -5.17 -14.08 9.29
N TYR A 64 -4.50 -13.28 10.12
CA TYR A 64 -5.16 -12.34 11.03
C TYR A 64 -5.74 -11.16 10.25
N PHE A 65 -7.05 -10.96 10.36
CA PHE A 65 -7.75 -9.89 9.68
C PHE A 65 -7.42 -8.52 10.30
N HIS A 66 -7.04 -7.58 9.45
CA HIS A 66 -6.75 -6.20 9.81
C HIS A 66 -7.66 -5.26 9.02
N PRO A 67 -8.74 -4.72 9.59
CA PRO A 67 -9.63 -3.83 8.84
C PRO A 67 -8.93 -2.54 8.44
N GLY A 68 -9.20 -2.07 7.23
CA GLY A 68 -8.75 -0.79 6.71
C GLY A 68 -9.29 0.36 7.56
N ARG A 69 -8.43 1.34 7.84
CA ARG A 69 -8.76 2.48 8.69
C ARG A 69 -8.59 3.78 7.91
N SER A 70 -9.71 4.40 7.53
CA SER A 70 -9.75 5.64 6.74
C SER A 70 -9.24 6.86 7.51
N ASN A 71 -9.25 6.83 8.85
CA ASN A 71 -8.67 7.89 9.66
C ASN A 71 -7.14 7.96 9.50
N SER A 72 -6.45 6.81 9.44
CA SER A 72 -5.00 6.70 9.34
C SER A 72 -4.47 6.43 7.92
N SER A 73 -5.36 6.10 6.98
CA SER A 73 -4.97 5.64 5.64
C SER A 73 -5.87 6.20 4.55
N HIS A 74 -5.36 6.30 3.33
CA HIS A 74 -6.18 6.34 2.13
C HIS A 74 -6.48 4.89 1.72
N LEU A 75 -7.73 4.60 1.36
CA LEU A 75 -8.19 3.25 1.06
C LEU A 75 -8.57 3.14 -0.41
N LEU A 76 -8.23 2.01 -1.03
CA LEU A 76 -8.65 1.62 -2.36
C LEU A 76 -9.30 0.24 -2.31
N ASN A 77 -10.31 0.04 -3.15
CA ASN A 77 -10.84 -1.29 -3.40
C ASN A 77 -9.76 -2.15 -4.09
N PRO A 78 -9.65 -3.43 -3.73
CA PRO A 78 -8.66 -4.31 -4.34
C PRO A 78 -9.04 -4.77 -5.75
N GLU A 79 -10.33 -4.74 -6.12
CA GLU A 79 -10.80 -5.01 -7.49
C GLU A 79 -10.33 -6.38 -8.02
N TYR A 80 -10.41 -7.42 -7.17
CA TYR A 80 -9.85 -8.75 -7.48
C TYR A 80 -10.39 -9.38 -8.78
N ASP A 81 -11.59 -8.99 -9.20
CA ASP A 81 -12.23 -9.44 -10.42
C ASP A 81 -11.58 -8.92 -11.72
N GLN A 82 -10.63 -7.98 -11.61
CA GLN A 82 -9.98 -7.32 -12.75
C GLN A 82 -8.66 -8.01 -13.19
N TYR A 83 -8.30 -9.15 -12.60
CA TYR A 83 -7.01 -9.80 -12.83
C TYR A 83 -7.14 -11.30 -13.01
N ASP A 84 -6.22 -11.89 -13.78
CA ASP A 84 -6.23 -13.34 -14.05
C ASP A 84 -5.48 -14.13 -12.97
N ASN A 85 -4.51 -13.50 -12.31
CA ASN A 85 -3.64 -14.15 -11.35
C ASN A 85 -3.11 -13.19 -10.27
N LEU A 86 -2.49 -13.79 -9.25
CA LEU A 86 -1.99 -13.07 -8.08
C LEU A 86 -0.87 -12.09 -8.41
N ASP A 87 0.02 -12.41 -9.36
CA ASP A 87 1.14 -11.55 -9.74
C ASP A 87 0.67 -10.27 -10.44
N GLN A 88 -0.27 -10.40 -11.38
CA GLN A 88 -0.92 -9.26 -12.04
C GLN A 88 -1.61 -8.36 -11.02
N TYR A 89 -2.40 -8.97 -10.12
CA TYR A 89 -3.08 -8.26 -9.06
C TYR A 89 -2.11 -7.49 -8.16
N ILE A 90 -1.07 -8.15 -7.65
CA ILE A 90 -0.08 -7.51 -6.74
C ILE A 90 0.60 -6.34 -7.45
N LEU A 91 1.06 -6.52 -8.69
CA LEU A 91 1.74 -5.47 -9.43
C LEU A 91 0.81 -4.26 -9.64
N ALA A 92 -0.42 -4.48 -10.10
CA ALA A 92 -1.39 -3.43 -10.32
C ALA A 92 -1.79 -2.72 -9.02
N ALA A 93 -1.99 -3.48 -7.93
CA ALA A 93 -2.32 -2.94 -6.62
C ALA A 93 -1.20 -2.05 -6.06
N VAL A 94 0.07 -2.46 -6.21
CA VAL A 94 1.23 -1.64 -5.80
C VAL A 94 1.29 -0.34 -6.60
N ILE A 95 1.13 -0.39 -7.93
CA ILE A 95 1.15 0.80 -8.78
C ILE A 95 0.02 1.76 -8.37
N LYS A 96 -1.22 1.27 -8.22
CA LYS A 96 -2.36 2.07 -7.76
C LYS A 96 -2.12 2.71 -6.39
N ALA A 97 -1.49 1.98 -5.46
CA ALA A 97 -1.16 2.49 -4.14
C ALA A 97 -0.14 3.63 -4.20
N ILE A 98 0.91 3.48 -5.02
CA ILE A 98 1.92 4.52 -5.27
C ILE A 98 1.27 5.75 -5.89
N ASP A 99 0.49 5.56 -6.96
CA ASP A 99 -0.18 6.65 -7.69
C ASP A 99 -1.12 7.45 -6.79
N LEU A 100 -1.98 6.76 -6.03
CA LEU A 100 -2.86 7.43 -5.08
C LEU A 100 -2.07 8.15 -3.99
N GLY A 101 -1.02 7.50 -3.49
CA GLY A 101 -0.12 8.07 -2.50
C GLY A 101 0.44 9.42 -2.91
N PHE A 102 1.04 9.50 -4.10
CA PHE A 102 1.56 10.75 -4.63
C PHE A 102 0.48 11.75 -5.06
N THR A 103 -0.68 11.28 -5.52
CA THR A 103 -1.82 12.14 -5.86
C THR A 103 -2.36 12.87 -4.63
N LYS A 104 -2.51 12.16 -3.50
CA LYS A 104 -2.90 12.77 -2.21
C LYS A 104 -1.75 13.57 -1.63
N GLY A 105 -0.53 13.12 -1.88
CA GLY A 105 0.72 13.66 -1.41
C GLY A 105 0.99 13.35 0.06
N PHE A 106 2.25 13.48 0.43
CA PHE A 106 2.81 12.98 1.66
C PHE A 106 3.49 14.13 2.41
N THR A 107 3.02 14.45 3.62
CA THR A 107 3.56 15.59 4.39
C THR A 107 4.76 15.15 5.22
N CYS A 108 5.91 15.75 4.95
CA CYS A 108 7.18 15.55 5.65
C CYS A 108 7.79 16.90 6.06
N TYR A 109 8.01 17.11 7.37
CA TYR A 109 8.52 18.40 7.91
C TYR A 109 7.75 19.64 7.39
N GLY A 110 6.43 19.52 7.20
CA GLY A 110 5.59 20.58 6.64
C GLY A 110 5.73 20.76 5.12
N LYS A 111 6.67 20.07 4.47
CA LYS A 111 6.79 20.00 3.01
C LYS A 111 5.96 18.83 2.48
N LYS A 112 5.22 19.05 1.40
CA LYS A 112 4.39 18.01 0.77
C LYS A 112 5.13 17.40 -0.42
N ILE A 113 5.36 16.10 -0.38
CA ILE A 113 5.90 15.31 -1.49
C ILE A 113 4.71 14.84 -2.34
N LYS A 114 4.67 15.21 -3.63
CA LYS A 114 3.64 14.83 -4.60
C LYS A 114 4.26 14.74 -6.01
N PHE A 115 3.56 14.16 -6.96
CA PHE A 115 3.94 14.31 -8.37
C PHE A 115 3.94 15.79 -8.77
N GLN A 116 4.87 16.15 -9.64
CA GLN A 116 4.86 17.46 -10.28
C GLN A 116 3.77 17.47 -11.34
N ASP A 117 2.93 18.50 -11.31
CA ASP A 117 1.98 18.76 -12.40
C ASP A 117 2.82 19.21 -13.62
N LEU A 118 2.70 18.49 -14.75
CA LEU A 118 3.42 18.75 -16.01
C LEU A 118 2.93 20.05 -16.68
#